data_AF-A0A6J4XNP3-F1
#
_entry.id   AF-A0A6J4XNP3-F1
#
_cell.length_a   1.000
_cell.length_b   1.000
_cell.length_c   1.000
_cell.angle_alpha   90.00
_cell.angle_beta   90.00
_cell.angle_gamma   90.00
#
_symmetry.space_group_name_H-M   'P 1'
#
loop_
_entity.id
_entity.type
_entity.pdbx_description
1 polymer ?
#
loop_
_entity_poly.entity_id
_entity_poly.type
_entity_poly.pdbx_seq_one_letter_code
_entity_poly.pdbx_strand_id
1 'polypeptide(L)'
;MIAGVHNLSTDEIKCKGCRAEDGQCAHLAMECRVYKCIEKTDMKTCAECKDFPCEYLHPYSDQAMKPHNTKVFNLCRIKNIGIEKWAKEEAGDILDKYFYGTWSL
;
A
#
# COMPACT_ATOMS: atom_id res chain seq x y z
N MET A 1 -4.78 -9.98 -13.08
CA MET A 1 -3.46 -9.30 -12.96
C MET A 1 -3.67 -7.80 -12.97
N ILE A 2 -3.04 -7.07 -12.05
CA ILE A 2 -3.16 -5.60 -11.93
C ILE A 2 -2.75 -4.89 -13.25
N ALA A 3 -1.79 -5.46 -14.00
CA ALA A 3 -1.41 -5.01 -15.35
C ALA A 3 -2.62 -4.82 -16.29
N GLY A 4 -3.53 -5.81 -16.32
CA GLY A 4 -4.73 -5.77 -17.15
C GLY A 4 -5.78 -4.77 -16.68
N VAL A 5 -5.83 -4.45 -15.37
CA VAL A 5 -6.74 -3.42 -14.82
C VAL A 5 -6.31 -2.02 -15.27
N HIS A 6 -5.02 -1.81 -15.46
CA HIS A 6 -4.45 -0.51 -15.83
C HIS A 6 -4.06 -0.38 -17.31
N ASN A 7 -4.28 -1.43 -18.12
CA ASN A 7 -3.85 -1.49 -19.52
C ASN A 7 -2.34 -1.17 -19.71
N LEU A 8 -1.52 -1.69 -18.78
CA LEU A 8 -0.07 -1.56 -18.77
C LEU A 8 0.57 -2.94 -18.94
N SER A 9 1.81 -3.01 -19.43
CA SER A 9 2.57 -4.26 -19.41
C SER A 9 2.92 -4.68 -17.97
N THR A 10 3.24 -5.96 -17.80
CA THR A 10 3.69 -6.49 -16.50
C THR A 10 4.99 -5.84 -16.02
N ASP A 11 5.84 -5.39 -16.92
CA ASP A 11 7.08 -4.69 -16.58
C ASP A 11 6.81 -3.24 -16.14
N GLU A 12 5.86 -2.56 -16.78
CA GLU A 12 5.45 -1.20 -16.41
C GLU A 12 4.73 -1.12 -15.07
N ILE A 13 4.15 -2.25 -14.59
CA ILE A 13 3.44 -2.29 -13.31
C ILE A 13 4.25 -2.79 -12.13
N LYS A 14 5.56 -3.04 -12.33
CA LYS A 14 6.49 -3.39 -11.24
C LYS A 14 6.62 -2.21 -10.28
N CYS A 15 5.78 -2.19 -9.24
CA CYS A 15 5.87 -1.24 -8.15
C CYS A 15 7.11 -1.56 -7.31
N LYS A 16 8.08 -0.65 -7.26
CA LYS A 16 9.26 -0.77 -6.41
C LYS A 16 8.98 -0.31 -4.97
N GLY A 17 7.76 0.17 -4.73
CA GLY A 17 7.32 0.76 -3.48
C GLY A 17 7.59 2.26 -3.45
N CYS A 18 6.77 2.98 -2.68
CA CYS A 18 6.77 4.45 -2.65
C CYS A 18 8.13 5.09 -2.32
N ARG A 19 8.99 4.41 -1.55
CA ARG A 19 10.33 4.93 -1.22
C ARG A 19 11.33 4.79 -2.36
N ALA A 20 11.28 3.69 -3.10
CA ALA A 20 12.18 3.46 -4.22
C ALA A 20 11.78 4.28 -5.46
N GLU A 21 10.58 4.87 -5.43
CA GLU A 21 10.02 5.70 -6.50
C GLU A 21 9.88 7.17 -6.08
N ASP A 22 10.47 7.59 -4.95
CA ASP A 22 10.40 8.96 -4.44
C ASP A 22 8.98 9.55 -4.35
N GLY A 23 8.01 8.70 -3.99
CA GLY A 23 6.60 9.03 -3.92
C GLY A 23 5.90 9.18 -5.28
N GLN A 24 6.62 8.97 -6.39
CA GLN A 24 6.15 9.07 -7.77
C GLN A 24 5.69 7.72 -8.33
N CYS A 25 4.79 7.04 -7.61
CA CYS A 25 4.24 5.78 -8.11
C CYS A 25 3.44 5.99 -9.39
N ALA A 26 3.64 5.13 -10.40
CA ALA A 26 3.05 5.27 -11.74
C ALA A 26 1.52 5.42 -11.74
N HIS A 27 0.83 4.86 -10.74
CA HIS A 27 -0.62 4.94 -10.60
C HIS A 27 -1.13 6.21 -9.88
N LEU A 28 -0.24 7.09 -9.42
CA LEU A 28 -0.60 8.34 -8.74
C LEU A 28 -0.62 9.48 -9.76
N ALA A 29 -1.81 10.01 -10.03
CA ALA A 29 -1.99 11.19 -10.87
C ALA A 29 -1.61 12.52 -10.18
N MET A 30 -1.17 12.45 -8.92
CA MET A 30 -0.88 13.61 -8.08
C MET A 30 0.18 13.29 -7.03
N GLU A 31 0.75 14.32 -6.41
CA GLU A 31 1.72 14.18 -5.33
C GLU A 31 1.16 13.45 -4.10
N CYS A 32 1.94 12.54 -3.52
CA CYS A 32 1.56 11.80 -2.33
C CYS A 32 1.90 12.57 -1.04
N ARG A 33 0.89 13.20 -0.43
CA ARG A 33 1.05 13.86 0.88
C ARG A 33 1.57 12.94 2.00
N VAL A 34 1.30 11.64 1.91
CA VAL A 34 1.76 10.64 2.90
C VAL A 34 3.25 10.39 2.78
N TYR A 35 3.77 10.37 1.53
CA TYR A 35 5.20 10.27 1.28
C TYR A 35 5.93 11.49 1.85
N LYS A 36 5.42 12.70 1.57
CA LYS A 36 5.96 13.96 2.15
C LYS A 36 5.95 13.99 3.67
N CYS A 37 5.03 13.26 4.31
CA CYS A 37 5.01 13.11 5.76
C CYS A 37 6.16 12.22 6.24
N ILE A 38 6.32 11.02 5.66
CA ILE A 38 7.31 10.06 6.15
C ILE A 38 8.75 10.45 5.81
N GLU A 39 8.98 11.22 4.73
CA GLU A 39 10.29 11.81 4.39
C GLU A 39 10.86 12.71 5.49
N LYS A 40 10.01 13.29 6.33
CA LYS A 40 10.42 14.18 7.44
C LYS A 40 10.82 13.42 8.70
N THR A 41 10.87 12.09 8.63
CA THR A 41 11.06 11.20 9.79
C THR A 41 12.13 10.16 9.48
N ASP A 42 12.70 9.57 10.52
CA ASP A 42 13.64 8.45 10.43
C ASP A 42 12.95 7.08 10.35
N MET A 43 11.61 7.05 10.45
CA MET A 43 10.82 5.83 10.40
C MET A 43 10.99 5.14 9.05
N LYS A 44 11.11 3.81 9.07
CA LYS A 44 11.18 2.97 7.86
C LYS A 44 9.81 2.70 7.28
N THR A 45 8.79 2.70 8.11
CA THR A 45 7.40 2.44 7.70
C THR A 45 6.42 3.28 8.51
N CYS A 46 5.27 3.62 7.93
CA CYS A 46 4.19 4.29 8.66
C CYS A 46 3.69 3.46 9.85
N ALA A 47 3.95 2.14 9.86
CA ALA A 47 3.61 1.24 10.96
C ALA A 47 4.34 1.57 12.29
N GLU A 48 5.50 2.22 12.20
CA GLU A 48 6.31 2.69 13.33
C GLU A 48 5.79 4.00 13.93
N CYS A 49 4.87 4.68 13.25
CA CYS A 49 4.34 5.96 13.72
C CYS A 49 3.61 5.78 15.05
N LYS A 50 3.94 6.63 16.03
CA LYS A 50 3.29 6.66 17.35
C LYS A 50 1.78 6.91 17.25
N ASP A 51 1.37 7.68 16.24
CA ASP A 51 -0.02 8.05 15.98
C ASP A 51 -0.69 7.07 15.00
N PHE A 52 -0.07 5.92 14.71
CA PHE A 52 -0.62 4.93 13.78
C PHE A 52 -1.87 4.24 14.37
N PRO A 53 -2.99 4.14 13.61
CA PRO A 53 -3.22 4.73 12.28
C PRO A 53 -3.56 6.23 12.36
N CYS A 54 -2.86 7.05 11.56
CA CYS A 54 -3.06 8.50 11.57
C CYS A 54 -4.03 8.98 10.47
N GLU A 55 -4.37 10.27 10.48
CA GLU A 55 -5.33 10.90 9.55
C GLU A 55 -4.97 10.73 8.05
N TYR A 56 -3.66 10.66 7.73
CA TYR A 56 -3.19 10.40 6.37
C TYR A 56 -3.62 9.03 5.82
N LEU A 57 -3.95 8.10 6.73
CA LEU A 57 -4.32 6.74 6.42
C LEU A 57 -5.83 6.51 6.31
N HIS A 58 -6.65 7.55 6.51
CA HIS A 58 -8.10 7.44 6.41
C HIS A 58 -8.55 6.83 5.06
N PRO A 59 -9.48 5.84 5.06
CA PRO A 59 -10.05 5.28 3.83
C PRO A 59 -11.16 6.18 3.28
N TYR A 60 -11.41 6.11 1.97
CA TYR A 60 -12.47 6.87 1.31
C TYR A 60 -13.39 5.90 0.56
N SER A 61 -14.70 5.95 0.86
CA SER A 61 -15.67 4.97 0.35
C SER A 61 -15.87 5.05 -1.16
N ASP A 62 -15.77 6.25 -1.75
CA ASP A 62 -15.86 6.46 -3.20
C ASP A 62 -14.66 5.88 -3.97
N GLN A 63 -13.56 5.58 -3.27
CA GLN A 63 -12.36 4.95 -3.81
C GLN A 63 -12.15 3.53 -3.25
N ALA A 64 -13.22 2.91 -2.72
CA ALA A 64 -13.19 1.63 -1.99
C ALA A 64 -12.64 0.44 -2.79
N MET A 65 -12.50 0.53 -4.12
CA MET A 65 -11.95 -0.55 -4.95
C MET A 65 -10.47 -0.40 -5.29
N LYS A 66 -9.81 0.71 -4.92
CA LYS A 66 -8.39 0.92 -5.27
C LYS A 66 -7.47 0.02 -4.44
N PRO A 67 -6.32 -0.45 -4.99
CA PRO A 67 -5.34 -1.20 -4.22
C PRO A 67 -4.89 -0.48 -2.94
N HIS A 68 -4.95 0.86 -2.96
CA HIS A 68 -4.63 1.76 -1.85
C HIS A 68 -5.39 1.43 -0.54
N ASN A 69 -6.57 0.80 -0.59
CA ASN A 69 -7.29 0.48 0.65
C ASN A 69 -6.68 -0.68 1.42
N THR A 70 -5.85 -1.51 0.77
CA THR A 70 -5.06 -2.52 1.48
C THR A 70 -3.96 -1.89 2.34
N LYS A 71 -3.63 -0.60 2.16
CA LYS A 71 -2.49 0.06 2.85
C LYS A 71 -2.56 -0.09 4.37
N VAL A 72 -3.73 0.15 4.98
CA VAL A 72 -3.85 0.19 6.45
C VAL A 72 -3.75 -1.21 7.01
N PHE A 73 -4.42 -2.17 6.37
CA PHE A 73 -4.32 -3.57 6.73
C PHE A 73 -2.87 -4.09 6.62
N ASN A 74 -2.20 -3.81 5.50
CA ASN A 74 -0.79 -4.13 5.30
C ASN A 74 0.11 -3.50 6.36
N LEU A 75 -0.09 -2.23 6.70
CA LEU A 75 0.67 -1.56 7.76
C LEU A 75 0.42 -2.20 9.14
N CYS A 76 -0.80 -2.62 9.45
CA CYS A 76 -1.09 -3.39 10.67
C CYS A 76 -0.34 -4.72 10.70
N ARG A 77 -0.29 -5.44 9.56
CA ARG A 77 0.47 -6.68 9.44
C ARG A 77 1.96 -6.45 9.60
N ILE A 78 2.53 -5.47 8.91
CA ILE A 78 3.94 -5.06 9.05
C ILE A 78 4.27 -4.73 10.51
N LYS A 79 3.39 -4.01 11.22
CA LYS A 79 3.58 -3.70 12.65
C LYS A 79 3.66 -4.96 13.52
N ASN A 80 2.88 -5.98 13.18
CA ASN A 80 2.74 -7.20 13.99
C ASN A 80 3.85 -8.22 13.71
N ILE A 81 4.19 -8.46 12.43
CA ILE A 81 5.08 -9.54 12.02
C ILE A 81 6.40 -9.08 11.41
N GLY A 82 6.59 -7.76 11.24
CA GLY A 82 7.75 -7.17 10.58
C GLY A 82 7.63 -7.16 9.05
N ILE A 83 8.31 -6.20 8.42
CA ILE A 83 8.21 -5.94 6.97
C ILE A 83 8.71 -7.11 6.12
N GLU A 84 9.81 -7.75 6.50
CA GLU A 84 10.41 -8.85 5.74
C GLU A 84 9.49 -10.08 5.69
N LYS A 85 8.92 -10.45 6.85
CA LYS A 85 8.00 -11.59 6.93
C LYS A 85 6.71 -11.30 6.18
N TRP A 86 6.15 -10.10 6.34
CA TRP A 86 4.99 -9.66 5.58
C TRP A 86 5.23 -9.70 4.06
N ALA A 87 6.36 -9.19 3.59
CA ALA A 87 6.69 -9.15 2.17
C ALA A 87 6.80 -10.56 1.56
N LYS A 88 7.36 -11.50 2.33
CA LYS A 88 7.53 -12.88 1.90
C LYS A 88 6.25 -13.71 1.96
N GLU A 89 5.42 -13.51 2.98
CA GLU A 89 4.35 -14.46 3.33
C GLU A 89 2.93 -13.92 3.10
N GLU A 90 2.69 -12.60 3.11
CA GLU A 90 1.33 -12.05 3.15
C GLU A 90 1.00 -11.03 2.06
N ALA A 91 2.00 -10.31 1.53
CA ALA A 91 1.76 -9.18 0.63
C ALA A 91 0.93 -9.55 -0.63
N GLY A 92 1.25 -10.67 -1.27
CA GLY A 92 0.52 -11.18 -2.43
C GLY A 92 -0.89 -11.65 -2.07
N ASP A 93 -1.00 -12.52 -1.07
CA ASP A 93 -2.26 -13.12 -0.62
C ASP A 93 -3.29 -12.07 -0.18
N ILE A 94 -2.83 -11.00 0.50
CA ILE A 94 -3.70 -9.89 0.91
C ILE A 94 -4.30 -9.19 -0.31
N LEU A 95 -3.47 -8.93 -1.33
CA LEU A 95 -3.87 -8.26 -2.55
C LEU A 95 -4.85 -9.12 -3.36
N ASP A 96 -4.55 -10.41 -3.48
CA ASP A 96 -5.40 -11.37 -4.18
C ASP A 96 -6.75 -11.55 -3.47
N LYS A 97 -6.75 -11.66 -2.13
CA LYS A 97 -7.99 -11.71 -1.34
C LYS A 97 -8.82 -10.44 -1.48
N TYR A 98 -8.17 -9.28 -1.56
CA TYR A 98 -8.86 -8.00 -1.73
C TYR A 98 -9.56 -7.86 -3.09
N PHE A 99 -8.93 -8.30 -4.19
CA PHE A 99 -9.49 -8.16 -5.54
C PHE A 99 -10.33 -9.34 -6.03
N TYR A 100 -9.99 -10.56 -5.59
CA TYR A 100 -10.57 -11.80 -6.14
C TYR A 100 -11.17 -12.70 -5.06
N GLY A 101 -10.99 -12.36 -3.78
CA GLY A 101 -11.62 -13.08 -2.68
C GLY A 101 -13.14 -12.89 -2.70
N THR A 102 -13.86 -13.96 -2.32
CA THR A 102 -15.27 -13.83 -1.98
C THR A 102 -15.37 -13.33 -0.54
N TRP A 103 -16.16 -12.28 -0.32
CA TRP A 103 -16.43 -11.79 1.02
C TRP A 103 -17.06 -12.89 1.88
N SER A 104 -16.55 -13.04 3.10
CA SER A 104 -17.06 -13.95 4.12
C SER A 104 -16.99 -13.27 5.49
N LEU A 105 -17.92 -13.62 6.39
CA LEU A 105 -17.91 -13.21 7.79
C LEU A 105 -16.89 -14.02 8.60
#